data_AF-A0A1F4Y4E8-F1
#
_entry.id   AF-A0A1F4Y4E8-F1
#
_cell.length_a   1.000
_cell.length_b   1.000
_cell.length_c   1.000
_cell.angle_alpha   90.00
_cell.angle_beta   90.00
_cell.angle_gamma   90.00
#
_symmetry.space_group_name_H-M   'P 1'
#
loop_
_entity.id
_entity.type
_entity.pdbx_description
1 polymer ?
#
loop_
_entity_poly.entity_id
_entity_poly.type
_entity_poly.pdbx_seq_one_letter_code
_entity_poly.pdbx_strand_id
1 'polypeptide(L)'
;MLNPFPEILFLGHLAPTLLRIAAAFCLGYSAYYILKNRRVAMQTELPIIGKPGLALVWIATSITMLTAFALFFGYGTQGAAILGGAIALKYGLFLPNRIQHLVPLSRGTYVLVFVICLSLLVTGGGAFAMDLPL
;
A
#
# COMPACT_ATOMS: atom_id res chain seq x y z
N MET A 1 -12.43 6.23 29.59
CA MET A 1 -11.05 6.73 29.76
C MET A 1 -11.11 8.24 29.66
N LEU A 2 -10.61 8.98 30.66
CA LEU A 2 -10.54 10.44 30.57
C LEU A 2 -9.54 10.80 29.48
N ASN A 3 -10.04 11.00 28.26
CA ASN A 3 -9.26 11.59 27.21
C ASN A 3 -8.96 13.03 27.65
N PRO A 4 -7.69 13.44 27.81
CA PRO A 4 -7.35 14.79 28.26
C PRO A 4 -7.87 15.88 27.30
N PHE A 5 -8.24 15.49 26.06
CA PHE A 5 -8.80 16.38 25.06
C PHE A 5 -10.05 15.75 24.41
N PRO A 6 -11.21 15.81 25.09
CA PRO A 6 -12.46 15.24 24.58
C PRO A 6 -12.91 15.87 23.25
N GLU A 7 -12.50 17.10 22.98
CA GLU A 7 -12.81 17.76 21.70
C GLU A 7 -12.04 17.17 20.51
N ILE A 8 -10.88 16.53 20.69
CA ILE A 8 -10.12 15.94 19.56
C ILE A 8 -10.81 14.67 19.01
N LEU A 9 -11.80 14.11 19.71
CA LEU A 9 -12.52 12.92 19.24
C LEU A 9 -13.22 13.12 17.88
N PHE A 10 -13.60 14.34 17.50
CA PHE A 10 -14.15 14.56 16.14
C PHE A 10 -13.11 14.28 15.04
N LEU A 11 -11.82 14.44 15.33
CA LEU A 11 -10.71 14.09 14.43
C LEU A 11 -10.43 12.58 14.41
N GLY A 12 -11.08 11.79 15.26
CA GLY A 12 -10.92 10.34 15.32
C GLY A 12 -11.20 9.64 13.99
N HIS A 13 -12.11 10.20 13.18
CA HIS A 13 -12.39 9.70 11.82
C HIS A 13 -11.46 10.28 10.76
N LEU A 14 -10.86 11.46 11.01
CA LEU A 14 -9.92 12.10 10.08
C LEU A 14 -8.57 11.37 10.08
N ALA A 15 -8.10 10.91 11.24
CA ALA A 15 -6.84 10.19 11.38
C ALA A 15 -6.73 8.97 10.42
N PRO A 16 -7.67 8.00 10.42
CA PRO A 16 -7.61 6.88 9.48
C PRO A 16 -7.72 7.33 8.03
N THR A 17 -8.48 8.38 7.70
CA THR A 17 -8.56 8.88 6.31
C THR A 17 -7.22 9.44 5.81
N LEU A 18 -6.51 10.22 6.64
CA LEU A 18 -5.19 10.75 6.28
C LEU A 18 -4.17 9.64 6.08
N LEU A 19 -4.16 8.65 6.98
CA LEU A 19 -3.29 7.48 6.88
C LEU A 19 -3.58 6.69 5.60
N ARG A 20 -4.85 6.51 5.26
CA ARG A 20 -5.31 5.83 4.05
C ARG A 20 -4.83 6.54 2.78
N ILE A 21 -4.97 7.86 2.72
CA ILE A 21 -4.50 8.68 1.60
C ILE A 21 -2.97 8.60 1.48
N ALA A 22 -2.23 8.68 2.60
CA ALA A 22 -0.78 8.55 2.60
C ALA A 22 -0.32 7.18 2.05
N ALA A 23 -0.94 6.08 2.49
CA ALA A 23 -0.66 4.74 1.99
C ALA A 23 -1.00 4.62 0.49
N ALA A 24 -2.14 5.17 0.06
CA ALA A 24 -2.55 5.19 -1.34
C ALA A 24 -1.53 5.90 -2.24
N PHE A 25 -1.03 7.07 -1.84
CA PHE A 25 0.00 7.78 -2.60
C PHE A 25 1.31 7.02 -2.65
N CYS A 26 1.76 6.40 -1.56
CA CYS A 26 2.99 5.62 -1.55
C CYS A 26 2.92 4.40 -2.49
N LEU A 27 1.80 3.66 -2.44
CA LEU A 27 1.58 2.50 -3.30
C LEU A 27 1.37 2.91 -4.77
N GLY A 28 0.58 3.96 -5.01
CA GLY A 28 0.33 4.50 -6.34
C GLY A 28 1.60 5.04 -7.01
N TYR A 29 2.45 5.75 -6.26
CA TYR A 29 3.76 6.19 -6.74
C TYR A 29 4.68 5.01 -7.07
N SER A 30 4.66 3.96 -6.25
CA SER A 30 5.41 2.73 -6.51
C SER A 30 4.95 2.05 -7.79
N ALA A 31 3.63 1.91 -7.99
CA ALA A 31 3.05 1.36 -9.22
C ALA A 31 3.41 2.19 -10.45
N TYR A 32 3.28 3.51 -10.37
CA TYR A 32 3.65 4.43 -11.45
C TYR A 32 5.13 4.30 -11.81
N TYR A 33 6.02 4.22 -10.82
CA TYR A 33 7.45 4.08 -11.05
C TYR A 33 7.80 2.76 -11.74
N ILE A 34 7.19 1.65 -11.32
CA ILE A 34 7.36 0.34 -11.96
C ILE A 34 6.85 0.38 -13.41
N LEU A 35 5.71 1.02 -13.66
CA LEU A 35 5.16 1.18 -15.01
C LEU A 35 6.06 2.01 -15.92
N LYS A 36 6.63 3.11 -15.40
CA LYS A 36 7.58 3.97 -16.10
C LYS A 36 8.86 3.21 -16.45
N ASN A 37 9.37 2.40 -15.52
CA ASN A 37 10.59 1.62 -15.67
C ASN A 37 10.34 0.16 -16.07
N ARG A 38 9.21 -0.13 -16.74
CA ARG A 38 8.77 -1.50 -17.04
C ARG A 38 9.81 -2.36 -17.76
N ARG A 39 10.63 -1.76 -18.65
CA ARG A 39 11.67 -2.48 -19.39
C ARG A 39 12.74 -3.04 -18.44
N VAL A 40 13.12 -2.25 -17.44
CA VAL A 40 14.09 -2.65 -16.40
C VAL A 40 13.48 -3.72 -15.50
N ALA A 41 12.22 -3.53 -15.10
CA ALA A 41 11.48 -4.50 -14.30
C ALA A 41 11.39 -5.88 -14.97
N MET A 42 11.18 -5.94 -16.29
CA MET A 42 11.11 -7.20 -17.06
C MET A 42 12.45 -7.93 -17.16
N GLN A 43 13.56 -7.20 -17.20
CA GLN A 43 14.90 -7.77 -17.34
C GLN A 43 15.50 -8.19 -16.00
N THR A 44 14.92 -7.73 -14.90
CA THR A 44 15.43 -8.00 -13.55
C THR A 44 14.98 -9.38 -13.08
N GLU A 45 15.94 -10.25 -12.78
CA GLU A 45 15.66 -11.57 -12.23
C GLU A 45 15.13 -11.47 -10.80
N LEU A 46 13.87 -11.88 -10.60
CA LEU A 46 13.26 -12.00 -9.30
C LEU A 46 13.68 -13.34 -8.67
N PRO A 47 13.99 -13.37 -7.36
CA PRO A 47 14.56 -14.56 -6.71
C PRO A 47 13.64 -15.79 -6.71
N ILE A 48 12.31 -15.59 -6.77
CA ILE A 48 11.31 -16.67 -6.68
C ILE A 48 10.76 -17.06 -8.06
N ILE A 49 10.67 -16.10 -8.99
CA ILE A 49 9.93 -16.25 -10.26
C ILE A 49 10.87 -16.27 -11.48
N GLY A 50 12.14 -15.89 -11.31
CA GLY A 50 13.06 -15.66 -12.43
C GLY A 50 12.75 -14.35 -13.14
N LYS A 51 12.94 -14.29 -14.46
CA LYS A 51 12.67 -13.07 -15.25
C LYS A 51 11.16 -12.87 -15.40
N PRO A 52 10.56 -11.84 -14.79
CA PRO A 52 9.14 -11.62 -14.90
C PRO A 52 8.81 -11.20 -16.34
N GLY A 53 7.98 -11.99 -17.01
CA GLY A 53 7.45 -11.62 -18.33
C GLY A 53 6.62 -10.33 -18.27
N LEU A 54 6.38 -9.73 -19.43
CA LEU A 54 5.58 -8.49 -19.58
C LEU A 54 4.22 -8.60 -18.85
N ALA A 55 3.56 -9.75 -18.98
CA ALA A 55 2.26 -10.00 -18.37
C ALA A 55 2.31 -9.91 -16.84
N LEU A 56 3.34 -10.46 -16.21
CA LEU A 56 3.45 -10.51 -14.75
C LEU A 56 3.75 -9.12 -14.16
N VAL A 57 4.59 -8.33 -14.83
CA VAL A 57 4.84 -6.93 -14.45
C VAL A 57 3.54 -6.11 -14.57
N TRP A 58 2.78 -6.31 -15.65
CA TRP A 58 1.48 -5.64 -15.83
C TRP A 58 0.48 -6.03 -14.74
N ILE A 59 0.31 -7.33 -14.46
CA ILE A 59 -0.61 -7.82 -13.43
C ILE A 59 -0.23 -7.23 -12.06
N ALA A 60 1.05 -7.32 -11.67
CA ALA A 60 1.51 -6.79 -10.38
C ALA A 60 1.30 -5.28 -10.26
N THR A 61 1.57 -4.53 -11.34
CA THR A 61 1.38 -3.08 -11.37
C THR A 61 -0.09 -2.71 -11.31
N SER A 62 -0.95 -3.40 -12.07
CA SER A 62 -2.39 -3.18 -12.07
C SER A 62 -3.02 -3.49 -10.71
N ILE A 63 -2.62 -4.58 -10.06
CA ILE A 63 -3.08 -4.91 -8.69
C ILE A 63 -2.66 -3.79 -7.72
N THR A 64 -1.39 -3.38 -7.75
CA THR A 64 -0.89 -2.32 -6.86
C THR A 64 -1.61 -0.99 -7.08
N MET A 65 -1.86 -0.64 -8.34
CA MET A 65 -2.60 0.58 -8.70
C MET A 65 -4.07 0.50 -8.26
N LEU A 66 -4.72 -0.65 -8.44
CA LEU A 66 -6.08 -0.88 -7.99
C LEU A 66 -6.19 -0.80 -6.47
N THR A 67 -5.22 -1.38 -5.74
CA THR A 67 -5.14 -1.28 -4.28
C THR A 67 -4.95 0.18 -3.82
N ALA A 68 -4.08 0.94 -4.48
CA ALA A 68 -3.90 2.36 -4.20
C ALA A 68 -5.20 3.16 -4.40
N PHE A 69 -5.92 2.89 -5.49
CA PHE A 69 -7.20 3.53 -5.79
C PHE A 69 -8.28 3.16 -4.77
N ALA A 70 -8.39 1.87 -4.43
CA ALA A 70 -9.33 1.38 -3.43
C ALA A 70 -9.08 2.02 -2.06
N LEU A 71 -7.81 2.12 -1.63
CA LEU A 71 -7.44 2.87 -0.43
C LEU A 71 -7.82 4.34 -0.57
N PHE A 72 -7.47 5.03 -1.66
CA PHE A 72 -7.76 6.46 -1.80
C PHE A 72 -9.26 6.78 -1.61
N PHE A 73 -10.13 6.07 -2.34
CA PHE A 73 -11.57 6.28 -2.32
C PHE A 73 -12.28 5.65 -1.11
N GLY A 74 -11.65 4.72 -0.41
CA GLY A 74 -12.27 4.03 0.72
C GLY A 74 -13.21 2.88 0.34
N TYR A 75 -13.04 2.29 -0.85
CA TYR A 75 -13.80 1.12 -1.28
C TYR A 75 -13.17 -0.16 -0.73
N GLY A 76 -13.93 -0.96 0.03
CA GLY A 76 -13.47 -2.26 0.54
C GLY A 76 -12.17 -2.14 1.35
N THR A 77 -12.16 -1.22 2.32
CA THR A 77 -10.91 -0.72 2.92
C THR A 77 -10.10 -1.81 3.61
N GLN A 78 -10.77 -2.79 4.22
CA GLN A 78 -10.13 -3.92 4.84
C GLN A 78 -9.37 -4.78 3.82
N GLY A 79 -10.00 -5.13 2.70
CA GLY A 79 -9.36 -5.88 1.61
C GLY A 79 -8.21 -5.11 0.97
N ALA A 80 -8.39 -3.81 0.76
CA ALA A 80 -7.35 -2.93 0.23
C ALA A 80 -6.18 -2.77 1.22
N ALA A 81 -6.44 -2.73 2.53
CA ALA A 81 -5.42 -2.68 3.57
C ALA A 81 -4.62 -4.00 3.64
N ILE A 82 -5.29 -5.16 3.52
CA ILE A 82 -4.61 -6.46 3.47
C ILE A 82 -3.69 -6.53 2.25
N LEU A 83 -4.20 -6.21 1.06
CA LEU A 83 -3.41 -6.22 -0.18
C LEU A 83 -2.28 -5.20 -0.11
N GLY A 84 -2.55 -3.98 0.35
CA GLY A 84 -1.57 -2.91 0.50
C GLY A 84 -0.46 -3.28 1.48
N GLY A 85 -0.83 -3.89 2.60
CA GLY A 85 0.10 -4.42 3.59
C GLY A 85 0.97 -5.54 3.01
N ALA A 86 0.39 -6.50 2.30
CA ALA A 86 1.14 -7.56 1.65
C ALA A 86 2.15 -7.02 0.61
N ILE A 87 1.73 -6.04 -0.20
CA ILE A 87 2.61 -5.38 -1.19
C ILE A 87 3.73 -4.61 -0.48
N ALA A 88 3.41 -3.84 0.56
CA ALA A 88 4.38 -3.07 1.32
C ALA A 88 5.40 -3.98 2.00
N LEU A 89 4.96 -5.10 2.59
CA LEU A 89 5.85 -6.07 3.22
C LEU A 89 6.74 -6.79 2.20
N LYS A 90 6.20 -7.11 1.02
CA LYS A 90 6.99 -7.61 -0.11
C LYS A 90 8.11 -6.65 -0.51
N TYR A 91 7.81 -5.36 -0.68
CA TYR A 91 8.81 -4.37 -1.10
C TYR A 91 9.78 -3.96 0.02
N GLY A 92 9.31 -3.92 1.27
CA GLY A 92 10.11 -3.54 2.43
C GLY A 92 11.06 -4.64 2.91
N LEU A 93 10.56 -5.88 3.02
CA LEU A 93 11.27 -6.97 3.70
C LEU A 93 11.76 -8.06 2.74
N PHE A 94 10.90 -8.49 1.81
CA PHE A 94 11.22 -9.65 0.96
C PHE A 94 11.96 -9.29 -0.32
N LEU A 95 12.02 -8.01 -0.70
CA LEU A 95 12.73 -7.60 -1.91
C LEU A 95 14.24 -7.52 -1.65
N PRO A 96 15.09 -8.26 -2.40
CA PRO A 96 16.54 -8.24 -2.22
C PRO A 96 17.15 -6.85 -2.46
N ASN A 97 18.23 -6.53 -1.75
CA ASN A 97 18.96 -5.25 -1.90
C ASN A 97 19.32 -4.96 -3.37
N ARG A 98 19.74 -5.98 -4.13
CA ARG A 98 20.13 -5.87 -5.55
C ARG A 98 18.98 -5.36 -6.44
N ILE A 99 17.73 -5.58 -6.05
CA ILE A 99 16.53 -5.32 -6.86
C ILE A 99 15.78 -4.07 -6.34
N GLN A 100 16.27 -3.42 -5.28
CA GLN A 100 15.64 -2.23 -4.70
C GLN A 100 15.50 -1.06 -5.69
N HIS A 101 16.36 -0.98 -6.71
CA HIS A 101 16.27 0.06 -7.74
C HIS A 101 14.94 0.02 -8.54
N LEU A 102 14.19 -1.09 -8.48
CA LEU A 102 12.86 -1.22 -9.10
C LEU A 102 11.75 -0.50 -8.34
N VAL A 103 11.96 -0.16 -7.07
CA VAL A 103 10.98 0.54 -6.24
C VAL A 103 11.56 1.87 -5.78
N PRO A 104 10.77 2.96 -5.83
CA PRO A 104 11.33 4.30 -5.65
C PRO A 104 11.47 4.71 -4.18
N LEU A 105 10.83 3.99 -3.25
CA LEU A 105 10.80 4.36 -1.84
C LEU A 105 11.79 3.51 -1.03
N SER A 106 12.22 4.06 0.11
CA SER A 106 13.09 3.33 1.05
C SER A 106 12.35 2.17 1.69
N ARG A 107 13.09 1.15 2.15
CA ARG A 107 12.51 0.04 2.94
C ARG A 107 11.76 0.53 4.16
N GLY A 108 12.29 1.54 4.86
CA GLY A 108 11.65 2.12 6.03
C GLY A 108 10.28 2.70 5.69
N THR A 109 10.15 3.34 4.53
CA THR A 109 8.88 3.86 4.04
C THR A 109 7.88 2.73 3.79
N TYR A 110 8.29 1.61 3.18
CA TYR A 110 7.40 0.46 2.99
C TYR A 110 7.01 -0.22 4.30
N VAL A 111 7.92 -0.32 5.28
CA VAL A 111 7.57 -0.82 6.62
C VAL A 111 6.55 0.11 7.29
N LEU A 112 6.71 1.43 7.13
CA LEU A 112 5.75 2.40 7.65
C LEU A 112 4.38 2.26 6.97
N VAL A 113 4.35 2.10 5.63
CA VAL A 113 3.10 1.81 4.89
C VAL A 113 2.46 0.52 5.37
N PHE A 114 3.24 -0.52 5.66
CA PHE A 114 2.73 -1.76 6.24
C PHE A 114 2.08 -1.54 7.61
N VAL A 115 2.74 -0.79 8.50
CA VAL A 115 2.19 -0.41 9.81
C VAL A 115 0.91 0.40 9.66
N ILE A 116 0.85 1.32 8.69
CA ILE A 116 -0.37 2.07 8.37
C ILE A 116 -1.49 1.12 7.94
N CYS A 117 -1.22 0.18 7.01
CA CYS A 117 -2.21 -0.79 6.58
C CYS A 117 -2.72 -1.67 7.74
N LEU A 118 -1.84 -2.06 8.66
CA LEU A 118 -2.21 -2.82 9.85
C LEU A 118 -3.06 -1.98 10.80
N SER A 119 -2.74 -0.70 10.98
CA SER A 119 -3.57 0.24 11.73
C SER A 119 -4.95 0.37 11.11
N LEU A 120 -5.06 0.54 9.79
CA LEU A 120 -6.33 0.65 9.07
C LEU A 120 -7.19 -0.63 9.17
N LEU A 121 -6.55 -1.79 9.30
CA LEU A 121 -7.25 -3.05 9.54
C LEU A 121 -7.96 -3.07 10.89
N VAL A 122 -7.33 -2.48 11.93
CA VAL A 122 -7.85 -2.45 13.30
C VAL A 122 -8.83 -1.30 13.52
N THR A 123 -8.53 -0.12 12.97
CA THR A 123 -9.35 1.08 13.14
C THR A 123 -10.51 1.17 12.14
N GLY A 124 -10.56 0.28 11.14
CA GLY A 124 -11.50 0.33 10.02
C GLY A 124 -11.13 1.39 8.98
N GLY A 125 -11.96 1.53 7.94
CA GLY A 125 -11.66 2.37 6.78
C GLY A 125 -11.71 3.89 6.95
N GLY A 126 -12.06 4.39 8.13
CA GLY A 126 -12.27 5.82 8.42
C GLY A 126 -13.63 6.36 7.92
N ALA A 127 -13.82 7.69 7.96
CA ALA A 127 -15.02 8.29 7.36
C ALA A 127 -15.15 7.89 5.88
N PHE A 128 -16.39 7.59 5.45
CA PHE A 128 -16.74 7.15 4.08
C PHE A 128 -16.27 5.74 3.67
N ALA A 129 -15.86 4.89 4.62
CA ALA A 129 -15.61 3.48 4.31
C ALA A 129 -16.94 2.75 4.04
N MET A 130 -17.10 2.21 2.83
CA MET A 130 -18.09 1.17 2.55
C MET A 130 -17.43 -0.18 2.81
N ASP A 131 -17.40 -0.56 4.08
CA ASP A 131 -16.99 -1.89 4.49
C ASP A 131 -18.21 -2.82 4.46
N LEU A 132 -18.03 -4.08 4.03
CA LEU A 132 -19.07 -5.09 4.24
C LEU A 132 -19.30 -5.20 5.75
N PRO A 133 -20.56 -5.30 6.22
CA PRO A 133 -20.80 -5.72 7.59
C PRO A 133 -20.15 -7.11 7.73
N LEU A 134 -19.14 -7.20 8.60
CA LEU A 134 -18.57 -8.48 9.01
C LEU A 134 -19.66 -9.37 9.62
#